data_AF-A0AAW9WCJ4-F1
#
_entry.id   AF-A0AAW9WCJ4-F1
#
_cell.length_a   1.000
_cell.length_b   1.000
_cell.length_c   1.000
_cell.angle_alpha   90.00
_cell.angle_beta   90.00
_cell.angle_gamma   90.00
#
_symmetry.space_group_name_H-M   'P 1'
#
loop_
_entity.id
_entity.type
_entity.pdbx_description
1 polymer ?
#
loop_
_entity_poly.entity_id
_entity_poly.type
_entity_poly.pdbx_seq_one_letter_code
_entity_poly.pdbx_strand_id
1 'polypeptide(L)'
;LSAVMSVLSEEDFYRNDHRLIYRAICELSEKNQPFDAVTLGEWFERHNMQNQIGGSVYLSELVNDTPSAANIDTYAKIVLSKSMYRQI
;
A
#
# COMPACT_ATOMS: atom_id res chain seq x y z
N LEU A 1 9.68 -6.85 2.80
CA LEU A 1 9.23 -5.43 2.84
C LEU A 1 10.38 -4.46 2.56
N SER A 2 11.51 -4.55 3.26
CA SER A 2 12.70 -3.71 3.01
C SER A 2 13.07 -3.58 1.52
N ALA A 3 13.04 -4.68 0.75
CA ALA A 3 13.30 -4.65 -0.68
C ALA A 3 12.26 -3.82 -1.48
N VAL A 4 10.98 -3.92 -1.14
CA VAL A 4 9.90 -3.17 -1.82
C VAL A 4 9.96 -1.68 -1.45
N MET A 5 10.23 -1.36 -0.18
CA MET A 5 10.39 0.02 0.31
C MET A 5 11.61 0.73 -0.29
N SER A 6 12.64 -0.02 -0.69
CA SER A 6 13.80 0.55 -1.40
C SER A 6 13.57 0.82 -2.89
N VAL A 7 12.47 0.31 -3.46
CA VAL A 7 12.20 0.33 -4.92
C VAL A 7 11.02 1.21 -5.28
N LEU A 8 10.03 1.32 -4.39
CA LEU A 8 8.79 2.09 -4.63
C LEU A 8 8.67 3.26 -3.67
N SER A 9 8.12 4.36 -4.19
CA SER A 9 7.56 5.47 -3.42
C SER A 9 6.03 5.46 -3.54
N GLU A 10 5.34 6.14 -2.63
CA GLU A 10 3.87 6.26 -2.71
C GLU A 10 3.39 6.86 -4.05
N GLU A 11 4.18 7.75 -4.66
CA GLU A 11 3.88 8.38 -5.95
C GLU A 11 3.87 7.40 -7.14
N ASP A 12 4.50 6.22 -6.99
CA ASP A 12 4.54 5.20 -8.04
C ASP A 12 3.20 4.50 -8.22
N PHE A 13 2.30 4.59 -7.24
CA PHE A 13 0.96 4.07 -7.35
C PHE A 13 0.08 5.05 -8.14
N TYR A 14 -0.65 4.53 -9.12
CA TYR A 14 -1.52 5.36 -9.96
C TYR A 14 -2.76 5.86 -9.21
N ARG A 15 -3.40 4.98 -8.43
CA ARG A 15 -4.62 5.30 -7.70
C ARG A 15 -4.28 5.93 -6.35
N ASN A 16 -4.98 7.01 -5.99
CA ASN A 16 -4.74 7.75 -4.76
C ASN A 16 -4.93 6.90 -3.49
N ASP A 17 -5.94 6.04 -3.46
CA ASP A 17 -6.17 5.08 -2.37
C ASP A 17 -4.95 4.18 -2.14
N HIS A 18 -4.34 3.65 -3.20
CA HIS A 18 -3.12 2.84 -3.12
C HIS A 18 -1.92 3.63 -2.61
N ARG A 19 -1.79 4.91 -2.98
CA ARG A 19 -0.75 5.79 -2.44
C ARG A 19 -0.87 5.89 -0.92
N LEU A 20 -2.09 6.20 -0.45
CA LEU A 20 -2.39 6.35 0.98
C LEU A 20 -2.16 5.04 1.75
N ILE A 21 -2.58 3.90 1.20
CA ILE A 21 -2.36 2.59 1.81
C ILE A 21 -0.87 2.30 1.92
N TYR A 22 -0.10 2.53 0.86
CA TYR A 22 1.34 2.32 0.87
C TYR A 22 2.04 3.22 1.90
N ARG A 23 1.64 4.49 1.98
CA ARG A 23 2.11 5.43 2.99
C ARG A 23 1.86 4.92 4.41
N ALA A 24 0.64 4.48 4.70
CA ALA A 24 0.29 3.93 6.02
C ALA A 24 1.14 2.70 6.38
N ILE A 25 1.39 1.81 5.41
CA ILE A 25 2.28 0.65 5.58
C ILE A 25 3.71 1.12 5.93
N CYS A 26 4.23 2.15 5.24
CA CYS A 26 5.56 2.68 5.51
C CYS A 26 5.65 3.27 6.92
N GLU A 27 4.70 4.11 7.31
CA GLU A 27 4.69 4.74 8.64
C GLU A 27 4.55 3.72 9.78
N LEU A 28 3.72 2.69 9.62
CA LEU A 28 3.58 1.60 10.59
C LEU A 28 4.85 0.76 10.66
N SER A 29 5.46 0.45 9.51
CA SER A 29 6.72 -0.29 9.44
C SER A 29 7.87 0.46 10.13
N GLU A 30 7.99 1.77 9.92
CA GLU A 30 9.00 2.61 10.58
C GLU A 30 8.85 2.60 12.11
N LYS A 31 7.61 2.50 12.60
CA LYS A 31 7.29 2.39 14.03
C LYS A 31 7.39 0.97 14.58
N ASN A 32 7.83 0.00 13.76
CA ASN A 32 7.80 -1.44 14.08
C ASN A 32 6.41 -1.92 14.54
N GLN A 33 5.35 -1.34 13.98
CA GLN A 33 3.97 -1.75 14.23
C GLN A 33 3.50 -2.73 13.15
N PRO A 34 2.59 -3.66 13.48
CA PRO A 34 1.92 -4.48 12.48
C PRO A 34 1.13 -3.60 11.50
N PHE A 35 1.01 -4.07 10.25
CA PHE A 35 0.35 -3.36 9.14
C PHE A 35 -0.62 -4.28 8.38
N ASP A 36 -1.27 -5.20 9.09
CA ASP A 36 -2.40 -5.98 8.58
C ASP A 36 -3.66 -5.11 8.34
N ALA A 37 -4.72 -5.70 7.77
CA ALA A 37 -5.94 -4.96 7.45
C ALA A 37 -6.60 -4.29 8.65
N VAL A 38 -6.48 -4.87 9.86
CA VAL A 38 -7.06 -4.30 11.09
C VAL A 38 -6.26 -3.06 11.50
N THR A 39 -4.94 -3.20 11.62
CA THR A 39 -4.05 -2.10 12.01
C THR A 39 -4.02 -0.96 11.01
N LEU A 40 -4.10 -1.26 9.71
CA LEU A 40 -4.30 -0.24 8.68
C LEU A 40 -5.65 0.45 8.84
N GLY A 41 -6.73 -0.31 9.07
CA GLY A 41 -8.06 0.24 9.32
C GLY A 41 -8.08 1.24 10.47
N GLU A 42 -7.47 0.89 11.61
CA GLU A 42 -7.32 1.79 12.76
C GLU A 42 -6.47 3.02 12.44
N TRP A 43 -5.38 2.85 11.68
CA TRP A 43 -4.55 3.98 11.26
C TRP A 43 -5.37 4.97 10.44
N PHE A 44 -6.16 4.50 9.47
CA PHE A 44 -7.02 5.35 8.65
C PHE A 44 -8.14 6.04 9.43
N GLU A 45 -8.68 5.37 10.45
CA GLU A 45 -9.67 5.96 11.36
C GLU A 45 -9.07 7.11 12.16
N ARG A 46 -7.91 6.88 12.79
CA ARG A 46 -7.21 7.91 13.59
C ARG A 46 -6.83 9.14 12.78
N HIS A 47 -6.61 8.99 11.48
CA HIS A 47 -6.27 10.09 10.57
C HIS A 47 -7.48 10.70 9.85
N ASN A 48 -8.72 10.25 10.15
CA ASN A 48 -9.95 10.69 9.46
C ASN A 48 -9.88 10.49 7.93
N MET A 49 -9.24 9.41 7.49
CA MET A 49 -8.95 9.12 6.07
C MET A 49 -9.67 7.89 5.52
N GLN A 50 -10.50 7.19 6.31
CA GLN A 50 -11.20 5.96 5.87
C GLN A 50 -12.03 6.15 4.58
N ASN A 51 -12.67 7.30 4.40
CA ASN A 51 -13.44 7.59 3.18
C ASN A 51 -12.55 7.72 1.93
N GLN A 52 -11.25 8.01 2.08
CA GLN A 52 -10.33 8.19 0.96
C GLN A 52 -9.84 6.87 0.35
N ILE A 53 -9.97 5.77 1.10
CA ILE A 53 -9.56 4.43 0.65
C ILE A 53 -10.76 3.51 0.31
N GLY A 54 -11.98 4.04 0.26
CA GLY A 54 -13.19 3.25 0.03
C GLY A 54 -13.69 2.47 1.25
N GLY A 55 -13.19 2.80 2.46
CA GLY A 55 -13.59 2.16 3.72
C GLY A 55 -12.82 0.87 4.04
N SER A 56 -13.14 0.28 5.20
CA SER A 56 -12.48 -0.95 5.71
C SER A 56 -12.72 -2.19 4.84
N VAL A 57 -13.80 -2.19 4.05
CA VAL A 57 -14.13 -3.28 3.12
C VAL A 57 -13.03 -3.41 2.06
N TYR A 58 -12.52 -2.30 1.54
CA TYR A 58 -11.52 -2.33 0.48
C TYR A 58 -10.19 -2.97 0.91
N LEU A 59 -9.75 -2.70 2.14
CA LEU A 59 -8.56 -3.36 2.71
C LEU A 59 -8.76 -4.88 2.82
N SER A 60 -9.97 -5.31 3.17
CA SER A 60 -10.30 -6.74 3.28
C SER A 60 -10.32 -7.42 1.91
N GLU A 61 -10.84 -6.75 0.88
CA GLU A 61 -10.81 -7.23 -0.50
C GLU A 61 -9.36 -7.39 -1.00
N LEU A 62 -8.49 -6.40 -0.77
CA LEU A 62 -7.08 -6.47 -1.17
C LEU A 62 -6.35 -7.67 -0.55
N VAL A 63 -6.63 -7.99 0.72
CA VAL A 63 -6.06 -9.15 1.40
C VAL A 63 -6.59 -10.46 0.81
N ASN A 64 -7.89 -10.54 0.54
CA ASN A 64 -8.52 -11.74 -0.02
C ASN A 64 -8.08 -12.02 -1.47
N ASP A 65 -7.93 -10.96 -2.28
CA ASP A 65 -7.51 -11.05 -3.68
C ASP A 65 -6.01 -11.34 -3.84
N THR A 66 -5.24 -11.26 -2.75
CA THR A 66 -3.80 -11.51 -2.73
C THR A 66 -3.46 -12.79 -1.94
N PRO A 67 -3.71 -13.99 -2.51
CA PRO A 67 -3.51 -15.25 -1.80
C PRO A 67 -2.03 -15.57 -1.50
N SER A 68 -1.08 -14.91 -2.16
CA SER A 68 0.36 -15.10 -1.90
C SER A 68 1.19 -13.86 -2.21
N ALA A 69 2.12 -13.54 -1.31
CA ALA A 69 3.14 -12.50 -1.50
C ALA A 69 4.44 -13.04 -2.15
N ALA A 70 4.47 -14.29 -2.64
CA ALA A 70 5.69 -14.94 -3.13
C ALA A 70 6.37 -14.17 -4.29
N ASN A 71 5.60 -13.45 -5.10
CA ASN A 71 6.10 -12.69 -6.26
C ASN A 71 6.12 -11.17 -6.04
N ILE A 72 6.13 -10.71 -4.79
CA ILE A 72 5.99 -9.28 -4.45
C ILE A 72 7.03 -8.39 -5.16
N ASP A 73 8.27 -8.87 -5.32
CA ASP A 73 9.33 -8.11 -6.00
C ASP A 73 9.04 -7.90 -7.49
N THR A 74 8.43 -8.89 -8.15
CA THR A 74 8.02 -8.78 -9.55
C THR A 74 6.89 -7.77 -9.70
N TYR A 75 5.89 -7.80 -8.81
CA TYR A 75 4.81 -6.81 -8.81
C TYR A 75 5.32 -5.40 -8.54
N ALA A 76 6.27 -5.24 -7.62
CA ALA A 76 6.89 -3.94 -7.35
C ALA A 76 7.56 -3.36 -8.59
N LYS A 77 8.32 -4.18 -9.34
CA LYS A 77 8.94 -3.76 -10.62
C LYS A 77 7.90 -3.37 -11.67
N ILE A 78 6.76 -4.06 -11.74
CA ILE A 78 5.66 -3.71 -12.66
C ILE A 78 5.09 -2.34 -12.32
N VAL A 79 4.84 -2.06 -11.04
CA VAL A 79 4.35 -0.74 -10.59
C VAL A 79 5.34 0.36 -10.95
N LEU A 80 6.62 0.17 -10.64
CA LEU A 80 7.68 1.13 -10.98
C LEU A 80 7.77 1.37 -12.49
N SER A 81 7.78 0.31 -13.30
CA SER A 81 7.84 0.42 -14.76
C SER A 81 6.67 1.26 -15.30
N LYS A 82 5.45 0.99 -14.80
CA LYS A 82 4.26 1.78 -15.15
C LYS A 82 4.34 3.22 -14.65
N SER A 83 5.02 3.49 -13.53
CA SER A 83 5.27 4.84 -13.02
C SER A 83 6.15 5.64 -13.97
N MET A 84 7.26 5.05 -14.41
CA MET A 84 8.19 5.67 -15.36
C MET A 84 7.49 6.04 -16.68
N TYR A 85 6.62 5.16 -17.21
CA TYR A 85 5.84 5.45 -18.41
C TYR A 85 4.84 6.62 -18.26
N ARG A 86 4.49 7.04 -17.04
CA ARG A 86 3.62 8.21 -16.82
C ARG A 86 4.39 9.53 -16.73
N GLN A 87 5.71 9.47 -16.54
CA GLN A 87 6.59 10.63 -16.38
C GLN A 87 7.25 11.06 -17.70
N ILE A 88 7.00 10.33 -18.79
CA ILE A 88 7.41 10.65 -20.17
C ILE A 88 6.30 11.42 -20.89
#